data_AF-A0A6H1W822-F1
#
_entry.id   AF-A0A6H1W822-F1
#
_cell.length_a   1.000
_cell.length_b   1.000
_cell.length_c   1.000
_cell.angle_alpha   90.00
_cell.angle_beta   90.00
_cell.angle_gamma   90.00
#
_symmetry.space_group_name_H-M   'P 1'
#
loop_
_entity.id
_entity.type
_entity.pdbx_description
1 polymer ?
#
loop_
_entity_poly.entity_id
_entity_poly.type
_entity_poly.pdbx_seq_one_letter_code
_entity_poly.pdbx_strand_id
1 'polypeptide(L)'
;MGTLIYDGTDSFTFDDRVLAHLQAVIATKLRRREGFLLLWVDRSGVDGSLRSIWLDPSISIQFAFTHTQLPELNREWLTILTERANSNSGLLLEDELRAEIRQEVPEGTYRAARSKRSE
;
A
#
# COMPACT_ATOMS: atom_id res chain seq x y z
N MET A 1 5.03 -11.53 6.83
CA MET A 1 5.59 -10.71 5.72
C MET A 1 5.00 -11.27 4.44
N GLY A 2 4.05 -10.55 3.86
CA GLY A 2 3.32 -11.01 2.67
C GLY A 2 4.00 -10.57 1.38
N THR A 3 3.58 -11.16 0.27
CA THR A 3 4.12 -10.91 -1.05
C THR A 3 3.01 -10.49 -2.02
N LEU A 4 3.22 -9.36 -2.69
CA LEU A 4 2.48 -8.96 -3.87
C LEU A 4 3.20 -9.55 -5.09
N ILE A 5 2.54 -10.45 -5.80
CA ILE A 5 3.06 -11.03 -7.04
C ILE A 5 2.37 -10.31 -8.19
N TYR A 6 3.17 -9.76 -9.10
CA TYR A 6 2.74 -8.93 -10.21
C TYR A 6 3.23 -9.53 -11.52
N ASP A 7 2.30 -9.69 -12.48
CA ASP A 7 2.55 -10.22 -13.83
C ASP A 7 3.23 -11.62 -13.85
N GLY A 8 3.13 -12.36 -12.74
CA GLY A 8 3.69 -13.71 -12.60
C GLY A 8 5.22 -13.79 -12.48
N THR A 9 5.94 -12.68 -12.66
CA THR A 9 7.42 -12.65 -12.59
C THR A 9 7.95 -11.82 -11.44
N ASP A 10 7.30 -10.70 -11.12
CA ASP A 10 7.77 -9.78 -10.10
C ASP A 10 7.11 -10.07 -8.76
N SER A 11 7.90 -10.08 -7.70
CA SER A 11 7.43 -10.30 -6.33
C SER A 11 7.93 -9.20 -5.41
N PHE A 12 7.02 -8.58 -4.66
CA PHE A 12 7.33 -7.46 -3.77
C PHE A 12 6.87 -7.79 -2.34
N THR A 13 7.80 -7.72 -1.39
CA THR A 13 7.53 -8.07 0.00
C THR A 13 7.05 -6.86 0.79
N PHE A 14 5.95 -7.06 1.52
CA PHE A 14 5.37 -6.09 2.44
C PHE A 14 5.12 -6.75 3.79
N ASP A 15 4.81 -5.93 4.80
CA ASP A 15 4.20 -6.48 6.00
C ASP A 15 2.80 -7.01 5.67
N ASP A 16 2.36 -8.13 6.27
CA ASP A 16 1.06 -8.75 5.95
C ASP A 16 -0.09 -7.77 6.14
N ARG A 17 -0.02 -6.92 7.17
CA ARG A 17 -1.05 -5.93 7.45
C ARG A 17 -1.06 -4.82 6.42
N VAL A 18 0.11 -4.31 6.06
CA VAL A 18 0.24 -3.34 4.96
C VAL A 18 -0.32 -3.93 3.67
N LEU A 19 0.03 -5.18 3.36
CA LEU A 19 -0.45 -5.89 2.18
C LEU A 19 -1.97 -6.06 2.19
N ALA A 20 -2.58 -6.34 3.34
CA ALA A 20 -4.04 -6.48 3.48
C ALA A 20 -4.77 -5.16 3.18
N HIS A 21 -4.23 -4.03 3.68
CA HIS A 21 -4.79 -2.71 3.38
C HIS A 21 -4.62 -2.35 1.90
N LEU A 22 -3.45 -2.65 1.31
CA LEU A 22 -3.23 -2.48 -0.13
C LEU A 22 -4.21 -3.34 -0.94
N GLN A 23 -4.38 -4.62 -0.60
CA GLN A 23 -5.31 -5.50 -1.29
C GLN A 23 -6.72 -4.92 -1.30
N ALA A 24 -7.22 -4.40 -0.18
CA ALA A 24 -8.55 -3.83 -0.09
C ALA A 24 -8.74 -2.63 -1.04
N VAL A 25 -7.78 -1.70 -1.08
CA VAL A 25 -7.83 -0.52 -1.95
C VAL A 25 -7.64 -0.89 -3.42
N ILE A 26 -6.65 -1.73 -3.74
CA ILE A 26 -6.36 -2.20 -5.10
C ILE A 26 -7.59 -2.94 -5.64
N ALA A 27 -8.14 -3.91 -4.91
CA ALA A 27 -9.31 -4.66 -5.35
C ALA A 27 -10.52 -3.75 -5.58
N THR A 28 -10.73 -2.73 -4.75
CA THR A 28 -11.83 -1.78 -4.91
C THR A 28 -11.70 -0.99 -6.22
N LYS A 29 -10.51 -0.47 -6.53
CA LYS A 29 -10.26 0.30 -7.76
C LYS A 29 -10.32 -0.57 -9.01
N LEU A 30 -9.68 -1.74 -8.99
CA LEU A 30 -9.68 -2.64 -10.15
C LEU A 30 -11.07 -3.19 -10.47
N ARG A 31 -11.93 -3.42 -9.46
CA ARG A 31 -13.36 -3.76 -9.70
C ARG A 31 -14.13 -2.67 -10.44
N ARG A 32 -13.71 -1.41 -10.32
CA ARG A 32 -14.26 -0.26 -11.06
C ARG A 32 -13.56 -0.01 -12.38
N ARG A 33 -12.60 -0.87 -12.76
CA ARG A 33 -11.71 -0.69 -13.91
C ARG A 33 -10.91 0.61 -13.85
N GLU A 34 -10.56 1.03 -12.64
CA GLU A 34 -9.70 2.19 -12.41
C GLU A 34 -8.25 1.72 -12.24
N GLY A 35 -7.49 1.77 -13.33
CA GLY A 35 -6.05 1.53 -13.27
C GLY A 35 -5.31 2.69 -12.60
N PHE A 36 -4.23 2.40 -11.88
CA PHE A 36 -3.44 3.42 -11.18
C PHE A 36 -1.99 2.95 -10.91
N LEU A 37 -1.10 3.89 -10.62
CA LEU A 37 0.27 3.58 -10.19
C LEU A 37 0.32 3.30 -8.69
N LEU A 38 1.04 2.24 -8.30
CA LEU A 38 1.50 2.03 -6.93
C LEU A 38 3.00 2.33 -6.88
N LEU A 39 3.41 3.24 -6.00
CA LEU A 39 4.81 3.63 -5.82
C LEU A 39 5.24 3.42 -4.36
N TRP A 40 6.45 2.94 -4.13
CA TRP A 40 7.01 2.79 -2.79
C TRP A 40 8.54 2.77 -2.84
N VAL A 41 9.18 3.05 -1.70
CA VAL A 41 10.62 2.84 -1.54
C VAL A 41 10.86 1.38 -1.11
N ASP A 42 11.49 0.62 -1.99
CA ASP A 42 11.99 -0.71 -1.70
C ASP A 42 13.35 -0.60 -1.00
N ARG A 43 13.40 -1.03 0.26
CA ARG A 43 14.61 -1.00 1.11
C ARG A 43 15.24 -2.38 1.29
N SER A 44 14.96 -3.33 0.38
CA SER A 44 15.64 -4.63 0.37
C SER A 44 17.13 -4.54 -0.01
N GLY A 45 17.54 -3.47 -0.71
CA GLY A 45 18.93 -3.19 -1.07
C GLY A 45 19.65 -2.22 -0.11
N VAL A 46 20.95 -1.99 -0.36
CA VAL A 46 21.82 -1.08 0.41
C VAL A 46 21.32 0.37 0.33
N ASP A 47 20.93 0.78 -0.88
CA ASP A 47 20.31 2.07 -1.14
C ASP A 47 18.83 1.84 -1.46
N GLY A 48 17.94 2.45 -0.66
CA GLY A 48 16.51 2.35 -0.90
C GLY A 48 16.17 2.82 -2.32
N SER A 49 15.45 2.00 -3.07
CA SER A 49 15.12 2.26 -4.48
C SER A 49 13.64 2.58 -4.62
N LEU A 50 13.30 3.69 -5.29
CA LEU A 50 11.92 3.97 -5.65
C LEU A 50 11.45 2.97 -6.71
N ARG A 51 10.45 2.17 -6.37
CA ARG A 51 9.76 1.28 -7.31
C ARG A 51 8.37 1.81 -7.61
N SER A 52 7.92 1.56 -8.83
CA SER A 52 6.54 1.78 -9.23
C SER A 52 6.05 0.64 -10.11
N ILE A 53 4.78 0.30 -9.95
CA ILE A 53 4.08 -0.63 -10.84
C ILE A 53 2.76 -0.04 -11.28
N TRP A 54 2.37 -0.33 -12.52
CA TRP A 54 1.03 -0.04 -13.02
C TRP A 54 0.08 -1.15 -12.57
N LEU A 55 -1.11 -0.81 -12.10
CA LEU A 55 -2.14 -1.77 -11.72
C LEU A 55 -3.33 -1.60 -12.65
N ASP A 56 -3.76 -2.69 -13.30
CA ASP A 56 -4.89 -2.70 -14.22
C ASP A 56 -5.62 -4.06 -14.15
N PRO A 57 -6.95 -4.12 -14.37
CA PRO A 57 -7.69 -5.39 -14.30
C PRO A 57 -7.27 -6.44 -15.34
N SER A 58 -6.55 -6.05 -16.39
CA SER A 58 -6.01 -6.96 -17.41
C SER A 58 -4.68 -7.60 -17.02
N ILE A 59 -4.04 -7.15 -15.93
CA ILE A 59 -2.75 -7.66 -15.45
C ILE A 59 -2.98 -8.56 -14.24
N SER A 60 -2.34 -9.73 -14.24
CA SER A 60 -2.46 -10.68 -13.14
C SER A 60 -1.79 -10.15 -11.87
N ILE A 61 -2.53 -10.18 -10.76
CA ILE A 61 -2.06 -9.77 -9.43
C ILE A 61 -2.46 -10.84 -8.42
N GLN A 62 -1.52 -11.28 -7.60
CA GLN A 62 -1.77 -12.20 -6.50
C GLN A 62 -1.24 -11.63 -5.18
N PHE A 63 -2.02 -11.80 -4.12
CA PHE A 63 -1.65 -11.44 -2.75
C PHE A 63 -1.40 -12.73 -1.97
N ALA A 64 -0.15 -12.97 -1.57
CA ALA A 64 0.24 -14.11 -0.76
C ALA A 64 0.56 -13.65 0.66
N PHE A 65 -0.16 -14.17 1.65
CA PHE A 65 0.04 -13.84 3.06
C PHE A 65 0.80 -14.94 3.77
N THR A 66 1.58 -14.59 4.80
CA THR A 66 2.26 -15.61 5.62
C THR A 66 1.29 -16.42 6.47
N HIS A 67 0.17 -15.82 6.86
CA HIS A 67 -0.83 -16.40 7.75
C HIS A 67 -2.12 -16.75 7.01
N THR A 68 -2.81 -17.80 7.44
CA THR A 68 -4.09 -18.23 6.85
C THR A 68 -5.23 -17.26 7.15
N GLN A 69 -5.11 -16.46 8.22
CA GLN A 69 -6.08 -15.43 8.59
C GLN A 69 -5.60 -14.04 8.13
N LEU A 70 -6.51 -13.30 7.49
CA LEU A 70 -6.23 -11.93 7.09
C LEU A 70 -6.14 -11.00 8.32
N PRO A 71 -5.17 -10.07 8.35
CA PRO A 71 -5.11 -9.02 9.37
C PRO A 71 -6.39 -8.17 9.40
N GLU A 72 -6.73 -7.67 10.59
CA GLU A 72 -7.84 -6.72 10.73
C GLU A 72 -7.53 -5.40 10.01
N LEU A 73 -8.52 -4.92 9.25
CA LEU A 73 -8.39 -3.70 8.46
C LEU A 73 -8.85 -2.51 9.29
N ASN A 74 -8.02 -1.47 9.33
CA ASN A 74 -8.37 -0.20 9.95
C ASN A 74 -9.00 0.74 8.90
N ARG A 75 -10.18 1.27 9.22
CA ARG A 75 -10.98 2.12 8.32
C ARG A 75 -10.32 3.48 8.03
N GLU A 76 -9.59 4.06 8.97
CA GLU A 76 -8.86 5.31 8.79
C GLU A 76 -7.78 5.12 7.71
N TRP A 77 -6.99 4.05 7.83
CA TRP A 77 -5.95 3.74 6.84
C TRP A 77 -6.51 3.43 5.46
N LEU A 78 -7.61 2.69 5.38
CA LEU A 78 -8.29 2.47 4.10
C LEU A 78 -8.75 3.78 3.45
N THR A 79 -9.22 4.74 4.25
CA THR A 79 -9.66 6.05 3.77
C THR A 79 -8.46 6.82 3.20
N ILE A 80 -7.38 6.93 3.96
CA ILE A 80 -6.14 7.62 3.54
C ILE A 80 -5.55 6.98 2.28
N LEU A 81 -5.44 5.65 2.24
CA LEU A 81 -4.92 4.95 1.07
C LEU A 81 -5.83 5.12 -0.15
N THR A 82 -7.15 5.06 0.02
CA THR A 82 -8.09 5.28 -1.09
C THR A 82 -8.00 6.70 -1.64
N GLU A 83 -7.92 7.71 -0.78
CA GLU A 83 -7.74 9.11 -1.20
C GLU A 83 -6.44 9.27 -2.00
N ARG A 84 -5.33 8.69 -1.54
CA ARG A 84 -4.05 8.73 -2.25
C ARG A 84 -4.10 8.00 -3.60
N ALA A 85 -4.74 6.83 -3.64
CA ALA A 85 -4.90 6.06 -4.89
C ALA A 85 -5.75 6.78 -5.95
N ASN A 86 -6.57 7.76 -5.53
CA ASN A 86 -7.36 8.59 -6.44
C ASN A 86 -6.60 9.84 -6.92
N SER A 87 -5.37 10.06 -6.46
CA SER A 87 -4.53 11.16 -6.93
C SER A 87 -3.94 10.88 -8.32
N ASN A 88 -3.69 11.93 -9.10
CA ASN A 88 -3.10 11.81 -10.45
C ASN A 88 -1.70 11.17 -10.45
N SER A 89 -0.97 11.27 -9.34
CA SER A 89 0.35 10.66 -9.17
C SER A 89 0.30 9.15 -8.85
N GLY A 90 -0.89 8.60 -8.60
CA GLY A 90 -1.07 7.25 -8.05
C GLY A 90 -0.88 7.18 -6.53
N LEU A 91 -0.91 5.96 -5.99
CA LEU A 91 -0.70 5.70 -4.57
C LEU A 91 0.80 5.69 -4.26
N LEU A 92 1.30 6.76 -3.63
CA LEU A 92 2.61 6.74 -2.98
C LEU A 92 2.48 6.17 -1.57
N LEU A 93 3.03 4.97 -1.38
CA LEU A 93 3.14 4.29 -0.12
C LEU A 93 4.43 4.72 0.60
N GLU A 94 4.30 5.78 1.38
CA GLU A 94 5.38 6.36 2.19
C GLU A 94 5.80 5.43 3.34
N ASP A 95 7.06 5.52 3.76
CA ASP A 95 7.60 4.66 4.81
C ASP A 95 6.98 4.96 6.17
N GLU A 96 6.65 6.23 6.45
CA GLU A 96 5.95 6.66 7.66
C GLU A 96 4.56 5.99 7.74
N LEU A 97 3.80 6.04 6.64
CA LEU A 97 2.48 5.41 6.58
C LEU A 97 2.57 3.89 6.74
N ARG A 98 3.60 3.24 6.15
CA ARG A 98 3.85 1.81 6.34
C ARG A 98 4.15 1.47 7.79
N ALA A 99 4.96 2.29 8.47
CA ALA A 99 5.31 2.10 9.87
C ALA A 99 4.08 2.23 10.77
N GLU A 100 3.21 3.21 10.52
CA GLU A 100 1.96 3.41 11.27
C GLU A 100 0.98 2.25 11.08
N ILE A 101 0.76 1.81 9.84
CA ILE A 101 -0.11 0.66 9.54
C ILE A 101 0.39 -0.61 10.26
N ARG A 102 1.72 -0.79 10.38
CA ARG A 102 2.30 -1.95 11.09
C ARG A 102 2.04 -1.94 12.60
N GLN A 103 1.96 -0.76 13.24
CA GLN A 103 2.04 -0.64 14.70
C GLN A 103 0.69 -0.47 15.43
N GLU A 104 -0.44 -0.33 14.73
CA GLU A 104 -1.70 0.16 15.36
C GLU A 104 -1.47 1.39 16.23
N VAL A 105 -0.88 2.44 15.65
CA VAL A 105 -0.89 3.73 16.35
C VAL A 105 -2.36 4.19 16.44
N PRO A 106 -2.90 4.47 17.65
CA PRO A 106 -4.29 4.92 17.83
C PRO A 106 -4.59 6.21 17.05
N GLU A 107 -5.87 6.43 16.73
CA GLU A 107 -6.39 7.52 15.89
C GLU A 107 -5.72 8.89 16.16
N GLY A 108 -5.22 9.52 15.10
CA GLY A 108 -4.80 10.93 15.12
C GLY A 108 -3.40 11.27 14.59
N THR A 109 -2.56 10.30 14.25
CA THR A 109 -1.14 10.59 13.95
C THR A 109 -0.89 11.10 12.52
N TYR A 110 -1.66 10.65 11.53
CA TYR A 110 -1.44 11.07 10.14
C TYR A 110 -1.71 12.57 9.90
N ARG A 111 -2.73 13.14 10.55
CA ARG A 111 -2.99 14.59 10.48
C ARG A 111 -1.97 15.43 11.27
N ALA A 112 -1.47 14.92 12.39
CA ALA A 112 -0.52 15.65 13.24
C ALA A 112 0.88 15.76 12.60
N ALA A 113 1.33 14.74 11.87
CA ALA A 113 2.65 14.74 11.23
C ALA A 113 2.75 15.74 10.06
N ARG A 114 1.66 15.96 9.31
CA ARG A 114 1.65 16.88 8.17
C ARG A 114 1.60 18.35 8.58
N SER A 115 1.00 18.65 9.74
CA SER A 115 0.95 20.02 10.30
C SER A 115 2.34 20.58 10.64
N LYS A 116 3.35 19.73 10.84
CA LYS A 116 4.72 20.15 11.16
C LYS A 116 5.64 20.37 9.95
N ARG A 117 5.19 20.06 8.73
CA ARG A 117 5.99 20.20 7.50
C ARG A 117 5.63 21.44 6.67
N SER A 118 4.72 22.28 7.16
CA SER A 118 4.24 23.50 6.47
C SER A 118 4.54 24.79 7.23
N GLU A 119 5.49 24.78 8.17
CA GLU A 119 6.08 25.98 8.80
C GLU A 119 7.53 26.18 8.34
#